data_AF-A0A1C5W0P0-F1
#
_entry.id   AF-A0A1C5W0P0-F1
#
_cell.length_a   1.000
_cell.length_b   1.000
_cell.length_c   1.000
_cell.angle_alpha   90.00
_cell.angle_beta   90.00
_cell.angle_gamma   90.00
#
_symmetry.space_group_name_H-M   'P 1'
#
loop_
_entity.id
_entity.type
_entity.pdbx_description
1 polymer ?
#
loop_
_entity_poly.entity_id
_entity_poly.type
_entity_poly.pdbx_seq_one_letter_code
_entity_poly.pdbx_strand_id
1 'polypeptide(L)'
;MKWTELKKLVTEEYDRRNLASNVRYRSLDRIEEFIKTSSEVTNSVEMLLQVDKNVVKEAYRQFRETENISGADSNCINEIYNQLRKYHETEFDK
;
A
#
# COMPACT_ATOMS: atom_id res chain seq x y z
N MET A 1 -1.44 -9.12 9.77
CA MET A 1 -0.52 -9.37 8.63
C MET A 1 0.69 -8.48 8.83
N LYS A 2 1.89 -8.92 8.42
CA LYS A 2 3.09 -8.06 8.38
C LYS A 2 3.22 -7.35 7.04
N TRP A 3 3.95 -6.23 7.01
CA TRP A 3 4.21 -5.50 5.75
C TRP A 3 4.80 -6.36 4.63
N THR A 4 5.71 -7.28 4.95
CA THR A 4 6.33 -8.17 3.94
C THR A 4 5.33 -9.08 3.24
N GLU A 5 4.30 -9.53 3.96
CA GLU A 5 3.24 -10.37 3.42
C GLU A 5 2.32 -9.54 2.51
N LEU A 6 1.93 -8.35 2.95
CA LEU A 6 1.14 -7.41 2.15
C LEU A 6 1.87 -7.02 0.85
N LYS A 7 3.16 -6.70 0.93
CA LYS A 7 3.99 -6.35 -0.24
C LYS A 7 4.02 -7.49 -1.26
N LYS A 8 4.06 -8.74 -0.79
CA LYS A 8 3.99 -9.93 -1.65
C LYS A 8 2.64 -10.02 -2.35
N LEU A 9 1.52 -9.86 -1.64
CA LEU A 9 0.17 -9.88 -2.23
C LEU A 9 -0.03 -8.79 -3.30
N VAL A 10 0.47 -7.59 -3.06
CA VAL A 10 0.42 -6.49 -4.05
C VAL A 10 1.23 -6.84 -5.30
N THR A 11 2.40 -7.45 -5.12
CA THR A 11 3.27 -7.88 -6.23
C THR A 11 2.61 -8.99 -7.05
N GLU A 12 2.07 -10.00 -6.39
CA GLU A 12 1.33 -11.09 -7.05
C GLU A 12 0.12 -10.57 -7.83
N GLU A 13 -0.59 -9.57 -7.32
CA GLU A 13 -1.69 -8.94 -8.04
C GLU A 13 -1.23 -8.18 -9.29
N TYR A 14 -0.07 -7.51 -9.22
CA TYR A 14 0.52 -6.89 -10.41
C TYR A 14 0.87 -7.92 -11.46
N ASP A 15 1.46 -9.04 -11.08
CA ASP A 15 1.83 -10.10 -12.01
C ASP A 15 0.58 -10.75 -12.63
N ARG A 16 -0.41 -11.07 -11.79
CA ARG A 16 -1.70 -11.67 -12.20
C ARG A 16 -2.45 -10.81 -13.22
N ARG A 17 -2.42 -9.49 -13.06
CA ARG A 17 -3.10 -8.53 -13.96
C ARG A 17 -2.26 -8.12 -15.16
N ASN A 18 -1.06 -8.71 -15.32
CA ASN A 18 -0.07 -8.29 -16.33
C ASN A 18 0.25 -6.79 -16.24
N LEU A 19 0.37 -6.30 -15.00
CA LEU A 19 0.66 -4.92 -14.63
C LEU A 19 2.11 -4.76 -14.16
N ALA A 20 2.89 -5.84 -14.06
CA ALA A 20 4.30 -5.81 -13.73
C ALA A 20 5.05 -4.74 -14.55
N SER A 21 5.63 -3.76 -13.86
CA SER A 21 6.45 -2.74 -14.50
C SER A 21 7.42 -2.15 -13.48
N ASN A 22 8.61 -1.75 -13.95
CA ASN A 22 9.61 -1.08 -13.12
C ASN A 22 9.03 0.15 -12.39
N VAL A 23 8.08 0.86 -13.00
CA VAL A 23 7.44 2.01 -12.39
C VAL A 23 6.60 1.59 -11.16
N ARG A 24 5.79 0.53 -11.28
CA ARG A 24 4.93 0.06 -10.17
C ARG A 24 5.74 -0.53 -9.02
N TYR A 25 6.78 -1.31 -9.30
CA TYR A 25 7.65 -1.84 -8.24
C TYR A 25 8.41 -0.72 -7.52
N ARG A 26 8.94 0.26 -8.27
CA ARG A 26 9.55 1.44 -7.65
C ARG A 26 8.56 2.26 -6.83
N SER A 27 7.29 2.35 -7.26
CA SER A 27 6.24 2.97 -6.45
C SER A 27 6.02 2.24 -5.14
N LEU A 28 5.97 0.90 -5.19
CA LEU A 28 5.81 0.07 -3.99
C LEU A 28 6.99 0.21 -3.03
N ASP A 29 8.22 0.26 -3.55
CA ASP A 29 9.43 0.46 -2.72
C ASP A 29 9.42 1.84 -2.03
N ARG A 30 9.04 2.90 -2.73
CA ARG A 30 8.93 4.25 -2.12
C ARG A 30 7.83 4.34 -1.08
N ILE A 31 6.72 3.65 -1.29
CA ILE A 31 5.64 3.59 -0.29
C ILE A 31 6.08 2.75 0.91
N GLU A 32 6.88 1.71 0.72
CA GLU A 32 7.50 0.98 1.83
C GLU A 32 8.37 1.89 2.70
N GLU A 33 9.20 2.75 2.09
CA GLU A 33 10.00 3.73 2.82
C GLU A 33 9.13 4.63 3.70
N PHE A 34 8.01 5.12 3.16
CA PHE A 34 7.03 5.91 3.91
C PHE A 34 6.39 5.11 5.05
N ILE A 35 5.92 3.88 4.79
CA ILE A 35 5.26 3.05 5.80
C ILE A 35 6.23 2.73 6.96
N LYS A 36 7.51 2.53 6.66
CA LYS A 36 8.56 2.27 7.66
C LYS A 36 8.83 3.44 8.60
N THR A 37 8.32 4.64 8.31
CA THR A 37 8.37 5.77 9.25
C THR A 37 7.45 5.57 10.46
N SER A 38 6.48 4.65 10.39
CA SER A 38 5.60 4.28 11.51
C SER A 38 5.84 2.83 11.95
N SER A 39 6.38 2.68 13.17
CA SER A 39 6.56 1.38 13.81
C SER A 39 5.23 0.66 14.09
N GLU A 40 4.14 1.41 14.30
CA GLU A 40 2.80 0.86 14.51
C GLU A 40 2.28 0.18 13.24
N VAL A 41 2.35 0.88 12.10
CA VAL A 41 1.87 0.36 10.81
C VAL A 41 2.72 -0.82 10.32
N THR A 42 4.04 -0.79 10.55
CA THR A 42 4.90 -1.91 10.16
C THR A 42 4.64 -3.18 10.98
N ASN A 43 4.22 -3.05 12.24
CA ASN A 43 3.85 -4.16 13.10
C ASN A 43 2.44 -4.69 12.83
N SER A 44 1.51 -3.81 12.43
CA SER A 44 0.12 -4.15 12.10
C SER A 44 -0.37 -3.31 10.92
N VAL A 45 -0.24 -3.84 9.70
CA VAL A 45 -0.64 -3.10 8.50
C VAL A 45 -2.14 -2.86 8.42
N GLU A 46 -2.94 -3.65 9.15
CA GLU A 46 -4.38 -3.46 9.32
C GLU A 46 -4.72 -2.08 9.93
N MET A 47 -3.80 -1.44 10.65
CA MET A 47 -4.00 -0.08 11.14
C MET A 47 -4.23 0.93 10.01
N LEU A 48 -3.74 0.67 8.80
CA LEU A 48 -4.04 1.50 7.63
C LEU A 48 -5.53 1.57 7.32
N LEU A 49 -6.30 0.52 7.64
CA LEU A 49 -7.75 0.51 7.42
C LEU A 49 -8.51 1.46 8.36
N GLN A 50 -7.89 1.91 9.46
CA GLN A 50 -8.47 2.88 10.38
C GLN A 50 -8.36 4.33 9.88
N VAL A 51 -7.55 4.55 8.82
CA VAL A 51 -7.30 5.87 8.24
C VAL A 51 -7.88 5.90 6.83
N ASP A 52 -8.57 6.98 6.47
CA ASP A 52 -9.05 7.17 5.10
C ASP A 52 -7.87 7.15 4.11
N LYS A 53 -8.03 6.40 3.01
CA LYS A 53 -6.95 6.21 2.03
C LYS A 53 -6.43 7.53 1.47
N ASN A 54 -7.28 8.56 1.34
CA ASN A 54 -6.89 9.85 0.80
C ASN A 54 -6.06 10.65 1.81
N VAL A 55 -6.29 10.45 3.11
CA VAL A 55 -5.41 11.00 4.16
C VAL A 55 -4.02 10.36 4.06
N VAL A 56 -3.94 9.05 3.84
CA VAL A 56 -2.65 8.37 3.62
C VAL A 56 -1.95 8.86 2.35
N LYS A 57 -2.69 9.09 1.26
CA LYS A 57 -2.13 9.68 0.02
C LYS A 57 -1.56 11.08 0.25
N GLU A 58 -2.26 11.90 1.04
CA GLU A 58 -1.82 13.25 1.37
C GLU A 58 -0.58 13.22 2.27
N ALA A 59 -0.56 12.38 3.30
CA ALA A 59 0.61 12.18 4.15
C ALA A 59 1.83 11.69 3.35
N TYR A 60 1.63 10.76 2.41
CA TYR A 60 2.68 10.31 1.50
C TYR A 60 3.16 11.42 0.57
N ARG A 61 2.25 12.24 0.03
CA ARG A 61 2.59 13.40 -0.81
C ARG A 61 3.50 14.38 -0.06
N GLN A 62 3.17 14.65 1.21
CA GLN A 62 3.97 15.49 2.11
C GLN A 62 5.33 14.87 2.41
N PHE A 63 5.38 13.57 2.73
CA PHE A 63 6.64 12.83 2.94
C PHE A 63 7.57 12.91 1.72
N ARG A 64 7.01 12.90 0.50
CA ARG A 64 7.77 13.00 -0.74
C ARG A 64 8.18 14.43 -1.11
N GLU A 65 7.67 15.43 -0.39
CA GLU A 65 7.89 16.86 -0.68
C GLU A 65 7.51 17.22 -2.13
N THR A 66 6.40 16.68 -2.61
CA THR A 66 5.91 16.89 -3.99
C THR A 66 4.60 17.66 -4.02
N GLU A 67 4.38 18.44 -5.07
CA GLU A 67 3.10 19.13 -5.29
C GLU A 67 1.96 18.14 -5.52
N ASN A 68 2.22 17.03 -6.21
CA ASN A 68 1.21 16.06 -6.60
C ASN A 68 1.71 14.62 -6.47
N ILE A 69 0.84 13.72 -6.04
CA ILE A 69 1.09 12.28 -6.08
C ILE A 69 1.05 11.77 -7.53
N SER A 70 2.01 10.95 -7.92
CA SER A 70 1.99 10.33 -9.24
C SER A 70 0.83 9.33 -9.38
N GLY A 71 0.32 9.14 -10.59
CA GLY A 71 -0.73 8.14 -10.85
C GLY A 71 -0.31 6.72 -10.45
N ALA A 72 0.97 6.38 -10.61
CA ALA A 72 1.52 5.09 -10.19
C ALA A 72 1.50 4.93 -8.66
N ASP A 73 1.91 5.95 -7.91
CA ASP A 73 1.89 5.92 -6.44
C ASP A 73 0.46 5.89 -5.89
N SER A 74 -0.45 6.70 -6.45
CA SER A 74 -1.87 6.70 -6.06
C SER A 74 -2.52 5.33 -6.30
N ASN A 75 -2.22 4.69 -7.43
CA ASN A 75 -2.69 3.34 -7.73
C ASN A 75 -2.04 2.28 -6.82
N CYS A 76 -0.78 2.45 -6.44
CA CYS A 76 -0.12 1.55 -5.50
C CYS A 76 -0.77 1.61 -4.11
N ILE A 77 -1.06 2.81 -3.59
CA ILE A 77 -1.79 2.96 -2.32
C ILE A 77 -3.20 2.36 -2.43
N ASN A 78 -3.90 2.57 -3.55
CA ASN A 78 -5.20 1.94 -3.77
C ASN A 78 -5.10 0.39 -3.70
N GLU A 79 -4.08 -0.19 -4.32
CA GLU A 79 -3.89 -1.64 -4.32
C GLU A 79 -3.58 -2.19 -2.93
N ILE A 80 -2.74 -1.49 -2.15
CA ILE A 80 -2.49 -1.81 -0.74
C ILE A 80 -3.82 -1.91 0.04
N TYR A 81 -4.68 -0.90 -0.07
CA TYR A 81 -5.99 -0.92 0.61
C TYR A 81 -6.91 -2.03 0.09
N ASN A 82 -6.87 -2.34 -1.21
CA ASN A 82 -7.67 -3.42 -1.77
C ASN A 82 -7.26 -4.79 -1.20
N GLN A 83 -5.96 -5.06 -1.10
CA GLN A 83 -5.45 -6.32 -0.53
C GLN A 83 -5.77 -6.44 0.96
N LEU A 84 -5.63 -5.34 1.72
CA LEU A 84 -6.01 -5.32 3.14
C LEU A 84 -7.50 -5.59 3.35
N ARG A 85 -8.38 -5.00 2.54
CA ARG A 85 -9.83 -5.24 2.62
C ARG A 85 -10.21 -6.68 2.26
N LYS A 86 -9.67 -7.20 1.16
CA LYS A 86 -9.87 -8.60 0.76
C LYS A 86 -9.44 -9.56 1.88
N TYR A 87 -8.26 -9.34 2.46
CA TYR A 87 -7.77 -10.16 3.55
C TYR A 87 -8.69 -10.09 4.78
N HIS A 88 -9.11 -8.88 5.16
CA HIS A 88 -10.03 -8.67 6.27
C HIS A 88 -11.36 -9.41 6.01
N GLU A 89 -12.01 -9.22 4.85
CA GLU A 89 -13.25 -9.90 4.49
C GLU A 89 -13.14 -11.44 4.58
N THR A 90 -12.02 -12.03 4.10
CA THR A 90 -11.82 -13.49 4.14
C THR A 90 -11.59 -14.10 5.52
N GLU A 91 -11.25 -13.29 6.53
CA GLU A 91 -11.03 -13.74 7.91
C GLU A 91 -12.31 -13.67 8.76
N PHE A 92 -13.34 -12.92 8.34
CA PHE A 92 -14.65 -12.86 9.02
C PHE A 92 -15.70 -13.82 8.45
N ASP A 93 -15.40 -14.49 7.33
CA ASP A 93 -16.22 -15.55 6.73
C ASP A 93 -15.82 -16.97 7.19
N LYS A 94 -14.91 -17.10 8.17
CA LYS A 94 -14.50 -18.37 8.82
C LYS A 94 -15.03 -18.47 10.24
#